data_AF-A0A9D8ZBK5-F1
#
_entry.id   AF-A0A9D8ZBK5-F1
#
_cell.length_a   1.000
_cell.length_b   1.000
_cell.length_c   1.000
_cell.angle_alpha   90.00
_cell.angle_beta   90.00
_cell.angle_gamma   90.00
#
_symmetry.space_group_name_H-M   'P 1'
#
loop_
_entity.id
_entity.type
_entity.pdbx_description
1 polymer ?
#
loop_
_entity_poly.entity_id
_entity_poly.type
_entity_poly.pdbx_seq_one_letter_code
_entity_poly.pdbx_strand_id
1 'polypeptide(L)'
;MSRQFEIGEKATYKYQSVKYFPFDNDPGTSYVLTSDPYSYFRAWLDQMINSSAGDRKKRFQKAKYFSEQSESFQLAADKTRLPTKATLSYYALLNLTKAFLSVNGLELEKKEESHGISLSSNDDELTVNGPMRNCTNIFYEFSKQLGKSISGKHIVKISDIVSDIPEIHEIAFTLGIINKRKYLPVQIDFLTNEAKDKLFTEIRFKKENDARLPIEKFYKNERKKYFKLRDTEDNGDSIYRSSKRKKYTQDNFPRIYSNICKEYKKLGIEMLLTRDGYNYYVNLKPNPYHQLANILMAAFYMGTLARYRPTKTQEILSGEMYPLMSEIIETCPKQFLYKIVSLSTSSICAVPKAKI
;
A
#
# COMPACT_ATOMS: atom_id res chain seq x y z
N MET A 1 3.23 41.72 10.72
CA MET A 1 4.40 40.82 10.73
C MET A 1 3.89 39.38 10.70
N SER A 2 4.10 38.65 9.61
CA SER A 2 3.84 37.20 9.58
C SER A 2 4.70 36.55 10.66
N ARG A 3 4.11 35.72 11.52
CA ARG A 3 4.89 34.94 12.49
C ARG A 3 5.83 34.04 11.68
N GLN A 4 7.14 34.31 11.72
CA GLN A 4 8.13 33.41 11.16
C GLN A 4 7.91 32.01 11.76
N PHE A 5 7.83 31.00 10.90
CA PHE A 5 7.74 29.63 11.35
C PHE A 5 9.06 29.24 12.01
N GLU A 6 8.99 28.79 13.27
CA GLU A 6 10.11 28.16 13.98
C GLU A 6 10.75 27.07 13.12
N ILE A 7 12.08 27.05 13.00
CA ILE A 7 12.80 26.00 12.28
C ILE A 7 12.72 24.72 13.13
N GLY A 8 12.26 23.62 12.52
CA GLY A 8 12.18 22.33 13.20
C GLY A 8 13.45 21.52 13.07
N GLU A 9 13.83 20.80 14.13
CA GLU A 9 14.90 19.80 14.11
C GLU A 9 14.35 18.43 13.75
N LYS A 10 15.15 17.57 13.11
CA LYS A 10 14.72 16.19 12.81
C LYS A 10 14.42 15.43 14.10
N ALA A 11 13.21 14.89 14.19
CA ALA A 11 12.80 14.10 15.33
C ALA A 11 13.63 12.81 15.42
N THR A 12 14.12 12.51 16.62
CA THR A 12 14.78 11.24 16.93
C THR A 12 14.06 10.56 18.09
N TYR A 13 14.09 9.23 18.08
CA TYR A 13 13.62 8.41 19.19
C TYR A 13 14.64 7.30 19.42
N LYS A 14 15.18 7.19 20.64
CA LYS A 14 16.31 6.29 20.97
C LYS A 14 17.47 6.43 19.96
N TYR A 15 17.84 7.68 19.66
CA TYR A 15 18.91 8.05 18.72
C TYR A 15 18.67 7.68 17.24
N GLN A 16 17.52 7.13 16.90
CA GLN A 16 17.14 6.80 15.53
C GLN A 16 16.23 7.89 14.95
N SER A 17 16.43 8.24 13.67
CA SER A 17 15.55 9.19 12.98
C SER A 17 14.13 8.65 12.85
N VAL A 18 13.15 9.47 13.19
CA VAL A 18 11.72 9.11 13.06
C VAL A 18 11.26 9.38 11.63
N LYS A 19 10.63 8.38 11.01
CA LYS A 19 10.10 8.43 9.65
C LYS A 19 8.65 7.96 9.65
N TYR A 20 7.88 8.36 8.63
CA TYR A 20 6.51 7.88 8.45
C TYR A 20 6.48 6.44 7.94
N PHE A 21 5.77 5.54 8.61
CA PHE A 21 5.42 4.24 8.05
C PHE A 21 4.00 3.84 8.49
N PRO A 22 3.13 3.37 7.57
CA PRO A 22 1.76 2.97 7.87
C PRO A 22 1.63 1.53 8.39
N PHE A 23 2.69 0.95 8.95
CA PHE A 23 2.76 -0.45 9.37
C PHE A 23 2.53 -0.67 10.87
N ASP A 24 2.09 0.37 11.60
CA ASP A 24 1.87 0.32 13.06
C ASP A 24 3.13 -0.07 13.87
N ASN A 25 4.32 0.21 13.30
CA ASN A 25 5.62 0.06 13.94
C ASN A 25 5.89 1.15 15.00
N ASP A 26 6.89 0.93 15.84
CA ASP A 26 7.39 1.94 16.78
C ASP A 26 8.18 3.06 16.07
N PRO A 27 8.24 4.28 16.64
CA PRO A 27 9.10 5.35 16.13
C PRO A 27 10.57 4.93 16.13
N GLY A 28 11.32 5.32 15.11
CA GLY A 28 12.75 5.00 15.01
C GLY A 28 13.06 3.54 14.67
N THR A 29 12.04 2.72 14.34
CA THR A 29 12.24 1.34 13.90
C THR A 29 13.10 1.31 12.62
N SER A 30 14.10 0.42 12.61
CA SER A 30 14.97 0.20 11.46
C SER A 30 14.31 -0.70 10.41
N TYR A 31 14.84 -0.69 9.19
CA TYR A 31 14.40 -1.61 8.16
C TYR A 31 14.77 -3.05 8.53
N VAL A 32 13.83 -3.97 8.36
CA VAL A 32 14.13 -5.40 8.21
C VAL A 32 14.54 -5.61 6.76
N LEU A 33 15.84 -5.60 6.51
CA LEU A 33 16.39 -5.83 5.18
C LEU A 33 16.39 -7.32 4.88
N THR A 34 15.50 -7.76 3.98
CA THR A 34 15.43 -9.17 3.57
C THR A 34 15.18 -9.29 2.07
N SER A 35 15.95 -10.15 1.40
CA SER A 35 15.72 -10.50 0.00
C SER A 35 14.59 -11.53 -0.17
N ASP A 36 14.19 -12.15 0.94
CA ASP A 36 13.16 -13.19 1.05
C ASP A 36 12.19 -12.84 2.20
N PRO A 37 11.14 -12.05 1.90
CA PRO A 37 10.11 -11.72 2.88
C PRO A 37 9.28 -12.92 3.34
N TYR A 38 9.18 -14.00 2.54
CA TYR A 38 8.43 -15.19 2.93
C TYR A 38 9.12 -15.92 4.08
N SER A 39 10.43 -16.14 3.97
CA SER A 39 11.21 -16.74 5.07
C SER A 39 11.13 -15.91 6.36
N TYR A 40 11.24 -14.58 6.25
CA TYR A 40 11.06 -13.69 7.41
C TYR A 40 9.65 -13.83 8.01
N PHE A 41 8.62 -13.80 7.18
CA PHE A 41 7.23 -13.90 7.64
C PHE A 41 6.94 -15.25 8.29
N ARG A 42 7.48 -16.34 7.74
CA ARG A 42 7.36 -17.69 8.31
C ARG A 42 8.01 -17.79 9.69
N ALA A 43 9.23 -17.27 9.85
CA ALA A 43 9.91 -17.24 11.14
C ALA A 43 9.11 -16.44 12.19
N TRP A 44 8.57 -15.28 11.79
CA TRP A 44 7.70 -14.50 12.66
C TRP A 44 6.42 -15.26 13.04
N LEU A 45 5.77 -15.93 12.09
CA LEU A 45 4.59 -16.75 12.34
C LEU A 45 4.89 -17.90 13.31
N ASP A 46 6.02 -18.58 13.15
CA ASP A 46 6.44 -19.66 14.04
C ASP A 46 6.66 -19.17 15.49
N GLN A 47 7.27 -17.99 15.65
CA GLN A 47 7.38 -17.36 16.96
C GLN A 47 6.00 -17.09 17.56
N MET A 48 5.08 -16.52 16.78
CA MET A 48 3.72 -16.22 17.23
C MET A 48 2.90 -17.47 17.56
N ILE A 49 3.09 -18.57 16.84
CA ILE A 49 2.47 -19.88 17.11
C ILE A 49 2.98 -20.45 18.42
N ASN A 50 4.28 -20.38 18.67
CA ASN A 50 4.92 -20.90 19.87
C ASN A 50 4.56 -20.09 21.12
N SER A 51 4.34 -18.78 20.98
CA SER A 51 3.97 -17.89 22.07
C SER A 51 2.46 -17.71 22.29
N SER A 52 1.61 -18.42 21.54
CA SER A 52 0.15 -18.28 21.60
C SER A 52 -0.55 -19.58 21.99
N ALA A 53 -1.78 -19.48 22.51
CA ALA A 53 -2.64 -20.61 22.83
C ALA A 53 -4.04 -20.45 22.22
N GLY A 54 -4.83 -21.54 22.24
CA GLY A 54 -6.24 -21.54 21.81
C GLY A 54 -6.45 -21.05 20.38
N ASP A 55 -7.50 -20.25 20.18
CA ASP A 55 -7.87 -19.74 18.86
C ASP A 55 -6.82 -18.82 18.25
N ARG A 56 -6.06 -18.09 19.07
CA ARG A 56 -4.97 -17.24 18.58
C ARG A 56 -3.87 -18.07 17.91
N LYS A 57 -3.49 -19.20 18.51
CA LYS A 57 -2.53 -20.15 17.91
C LYS A 57 -3.04 -20.70 16.59
N LYS A 58 -4.31 -21.13 16.55
CA LYS A 58 -4.96 -21.65 15.33
C LYS A 58 -4.96 -20.63 14.19
N ARG A 59 -5.21 -19.35 14.48
CA ARG A 59 -5.16 -18.27 13.49
C ARG A 59 -3.77 -18.12 12.86
N PHE A 60 -2.70 -18.17 13.66
CA PHE A 60 -1.34 -18.09 13.12
C PHE A 60 -0.94 -19.35 12.35
N GLN A 61 -1.39 -20.53 12.76
CA GLN A 61 -1.19 -21.77 11.99
C GLN A 61 -1.85 -21.69 10.60
N LYS A 62 -3.09 -21.18 10.53
CA LYS A 62 -3.76 -20.92 9.25
C LYS A 62 -3.03 -19.88 8.41
N ALA A 63 -2.60 -18.78 9.04
CA ALA A 63 -1.82 -17.75 8.35
C ALA A 63 -0.53 -18.31 7.73
N LYS A 64 0.17 -19.19 8.45
CA LYS A 64 1.36 -19.90 7.96
C LYS A 64 1.04 -20.75 6.74
N TYR A 65 0.01 -21.59 6.82
CA TYR A 65 -0.42 -22.41 5.69
C TYR A 65 -0.75 -21.58 4.43
N PHE A 66 -1.50 -20.48 4.58
CA PHE A 66 -1.78 -19.58 3.46
C PHE A 66 -0.52 -18.87 2.94
N SER A 67 0.43 -18.51 3.81
CA SER A 67 1.70 -17.92 3.39
C SER A 67 2.56 -18.90 2.57
N GLU A 68 2.58 -20.19 2.94
CA GLU A 68 3.32 -21.24 2.22
C GLU A 68 2.69 -21.54 0.86
N GLN A 69 1.36 -21.56 0.78
CA GLN A 69 0.66 -21.64 -0.51
C GLN A 69 0.97 -20.42 -1.39
N SER A 70 0.93 -19.21 -0.80
CA SER A 70 1.25 -17.98 -1.53
C SER A 70 2.65 -18.03 -2.14
N GLU A 71 3.65 -18.43 -1.35
CA GLU A 71 5.02 -18.60 -1.80
C GLU A 71 5.13 -19.65 -2.92
N SER A 72 4.47 -20.80 -2.75
CA SER A 72 4.47 -21.86 -3.76
C SER A 72 3.88 -21.39 -5.10
N PHE A 73 2.76 -20.65 -5.07
CA PHE A 73 2.16 -20.07 -6.26
C PHE A 73 3.05 -19.00 -6.89
N GLN A 74 3.74 -18.17 -6.08
CA GLN A 74 4.67 -17.17 -6.60
C GLN A 74 5.87 -17.83 -7.28
N LEU A 75 6.49 -18.83 -6.64
CA LEU A 75 7.61 -19.58 -7.21
C LEU A 75 7.23 -20.29 -8.52
N ALA A 76 5.99 -20.79 -8.61
CA ALA A 76 5.46 -21.34 -9.85
C ALA A 76 5.25 -20.25 -10.90
N ALA A 77 4.67 -19.10 -10.52
CA ALA A 77 4.47 -17.97 -11.41
C ALA A 77 5.80 -17.49 -12.02
N ASP A 78 6.83 -17.33 -11.21
CA ASP A 78 8.17 -16.87 -11.63
C ASP A 78 8.83 -17.79 -12.68
N LYS A 79 8.42 -19.07 -12.74
CA LYS A 79 8.91 -20.07 -13.70
C LYS A 79 8.04 -20.22 -14.95
N THR A 80 6.96 -19.46 -15.07
CA THR A 80 6.01 -19.55 -16.19
C THR A 80 5.95 -18.26 -16.98
N ARG A 81 5.32 -18.32 -18.17
CA ARG A 81 5.08 -17.14 -19.02
C ARG A 81 3.63 -16.70 -18.92
N LEU A 82 3.34 -15.48 -19.38
CA LEU A 82 1.97 -15.05 -19.64
C LEU A 82 1.33 -15.97 -20.70
N PRO A 83 0.01 -16.24 -20.61
CA PRO A 83 -0.92 -15.73 -19.61
C PRO A 83 -0.96 -16.53 -18.29
N THR A 84 -0.41 -17.75 -18.24
CA THR A 84 -0.44 -18.63 -17.05
C THR A 84 0.17 -17.97 -15.82
N LYS A 85 1.26 -17.22 -15.99
CA LYS A 85 1.91 -16.45 -14.91
C LYS A 85 0.93 -15.53 -14.18
N ALA A 86 -0.04 -14.92 -14.89
CA ALA A 86 -1.03 -14.04 -14.29
C ALA A 86 -1.99 -14.78 -13.34
N THR A 87 -2.47 -15.96 -13.75
CA THR A 87 -3.33 -16.80 -12.91
C THR A 87 -2.60 -17.23 -11.63
N LEU A 88 -1.35 -17.68 -11.75
CA LEU A 88 -0.56 -18.11 -10.59
C LEU A 88 -0.24 -16.93 -9.67
N SER A 89 0.13 -15.78 -10.22
CA SER A 89 0.36 -14.55 -9.46
C SER A 89 -0.89 -14.12 -8.69
N TYR A 90 -2.08 -14.20 -9.30
CA TYR A 90 -3.33 -13.92 -8.59
C TYR A 90 -3.52 -14.82 -7.37
N TYR A 91 -3.32 -16.13 -7.51
CA TYR A 91 -3.45 -17.06 -6.39
C TYR A 91 -2.36 -16.86 -5.33
N ALA A 92 -1.16 -16.43 -5.71
CA ALA A 92 -0.13 -16.02 -4.75
C ALA A 92 -0.62 -14.85 -3.90
N LEU A 93 -1.14 -13.78 -4.52
CA LEU A 93 -1.62 -12.58 -3.84
C LEU A 93 -2.87 -12.84 -2.99
N LEU A 94 -3.79 -13.67 -3.49
CA LEU A 94 -4.99 -14.05 -2.76
C LEU A 94 -4.65 -14.83 -1.49
N ASN A 95 -3.76 -15.82 -1.58
CA ASN A 95 -3.35 -16.59 -0.41
C ASN A 95 -2.58 -15.71 0.59
N LEU A 96 -1.74 -14.79 0.11
CA LEU A 96 -1.08 -13.83 1.02
C LEU A 96 -2.10 -12.91 1.72
N THR A 97 -3.15 -12.50 1.00
CA THR A 97 -4.27 -11.75 1.56
C THR A 97 -4.98 -12.54 2.65
N LYS A 98 -5.24 -13.84 2.44
CA LYS A 98 -5.82 -14.72 3.46
C LYS A 98 -4.91 -14.88 4.67
N ALA A 99 -3.60 -14.97 4.47
CA ALA A 99 -2.62 -14.99 5.57
C ALA A 99 -2.70 -13.70 6.40
N PHE A 100 -2.68 -12.54 5.76
CA PHE A 100 -2.85 -11.23 6.39
C PHE A 100 -4.17 -11.12 7.18
N LEU A 101 -5.28 -11.53 6.58
CA LEU A 101 -6.59 -11.51 7.23
C LEU A 101 -6.64 -12.43 8.45
N SER A 102 -6.03 -13.61 8.37
CA SER A 102 -5.92 -14.56 9.48
C SER A 102 -5.11 -13.99 10.64
N VAL A 103 -3.97 -13.34 10.35
CA VAL A 103 -3.15 -12.61 11.35
C VAL A 103 -3.97 -11.52 12.04
N ASN A 104 -4.81 -10.81 11.27
CA ASN A 104 -5.67 -9.74 11.77
C ASN A 104 -7.01 -10.23 12.37
N GLY A 105 -7.12 -11.53 12.64
CA GLY A 105 -8.21 -12.09 13.44
C GLY A 105 -9.44 -12.54 12.67
N LEU A 106 -9.44 -12.49 11.33
CA LEU A 106 -10.55 -13.01 10.53
C LEU A 106 -10.55 -14.55 10.59
N GLU A 107 -11.71 -15.13 10.92
CA GLU A 107 -11.88 -16.58 10.99
C GLU A 107 -12.23 -17.16 9.62
N LEU A 108 -11.20 -17.58 8.89
CA LEU A 108 -11.33 -18.29 7.62
C LEU A 108 -11.73 -19.76 7.82
N GLU A 109 -12.36 -20.34 6.80
CA GLU A 109 -12.87 -21.72 6.72
C GLU A 109 -14.03 -22.06 7.68
N LYS A 110 -14.68 -21.05 8.28
CA LYS A 110 -15.91 -21.26 9.08
C LYS A 110 -17.20 -21.13 8.27
N LYS A 111 -17.13 -20.46 7.13
CA LYS A 111 -18.22 -20.22 6.18
C LYS A 111 -17.65 -20.34 4.77
N GLU A 112 -18.53 -20.45 3.78
CA GLU A 112 -18.14 -20.35 2.39
C GLU A 112 -17.38 -19.03 2.15
N GLU A 113 -16.34 -19.07 1.34
CA GLU A 113 -15.49 -17.92 1.03
C GLU A 113 -15.66 -17.53 -0.44
N SER A 114 -15.98 -16.27 -0.67
CA SER A 114 -16.00 -15.69 -2.01
C SER A 114 -14.83 -14.75 -2.19
N HIS A 115 -14.26 -14.73 -3.40
CA HIS A 115 -13.25 -13.74 -3.76
C HIS A 115 -13.78 -12.30 -3.61
N GLY A 116 -15.09 -12.08 -3.79
CA GLY A 116 -15.72 -10.77 -3.65
C GLY A 116 -15.67 -9.90 -4.90
N ILE A 117 -14.96 -10.34 -5.93
CA ILE A 117 -14.79 -9.66 -7.22
C ILE A 117 -15.06 -10.65 -8.35
N SER A 118 -15.65 -10.16 -9.44
CA SER A 118 -15.94 -10.95 -10.64
C SER A 118 -15.76 -10.10 -11.89
N LEU A 119 -15.45 -10.73 -13.03
CA LEU A 119 -15.51 -10.05 -14.31
C LEU A 119 -16.96 -9.66 -14.61
N SER A 120 -17.17 -8.47 -15.14
CA SER A 120 -18.48 -8.01 -15.60
C SER A 120 -18.82 -8.64 -16.97
N SER A 121 -19.99 -8.30 -17.52
CA SER A 121 -20.32 -8.63 -18.92
C SER A 121 -19.42 -7.90 -19.92
N ASN A 122 -18.94 -6.71 -19.54
CA ASN A 122 -17.90 -5.99 -20.26
C ASN A 122 -16.52 -6.45 -19.75
N ASP A 123 -15.66 -6.89 -20.67
CA ASP A 123 -14.34 -7.42 -20.36
C ASP A 123 -13.33 -6.34 -19.88
N ASP A 124 -13.69 -5.06 -19.89
CA ASP A 124 -12.88 -3.96 -19.34
C ASP A 124 -13.38 -3.47 -17.97
N GLU A 125 -14.22 -4.26 -17.31
CA GLU A 125 -14.88 -3.93 -16.05
C GLU A 125 -14.88 -5.09 -15.05
N LEU A 126 -14.66 -4.77 -13.78
CA LEU A 126 -14.88 -5.66 -12.65
C LEU A 126 -16.15 -5.28 -11.90
N THR A 127 -16.89 -6.29 -11.48
CA THR A 127 -17.93 -6.15 -10.47
C THR A 127 -17.29 -6.39 -9.10
N VAL A 128 -17.40 -5.39 -8.22
CA VAL A 128 -16.97 -5.46 -6.83
C VAL A 128 -18.20 -5.65 -5.96
N ASN A 129 -18.20 -6.69 -5.12
CA ASN A 129 -19.28 -6.98 -4.20
C ASN A 129 -18.96 -6.43 -2.80
N GLY A 130 -19.95 -5.80 -2.18
CA GLY A 130 -19.89 -5.38 -0.79
C GLY A 130 -20.07 -6.56 0.19
N PRO A 131 -20.50 -6.28 1.44
CA PRO A 131 -20.82 -7.33 2.41
C PRO A 131 -21.83 -8.34 1.86
N MET A 132 -21.54 -9.64 2.02
CA MET A 132 -22.40 -10.74 1.58
C MET A 132 -23.00 -11.47 2.79
N ARG A 133 -24.22 -11.99 2.66
CA ARG A 133 -24.84 -12.82 3.70
C ARG A 133 -24.28 -14.24 3.62
N ASN A 134 -24.07 -14.88 4.77
CA ASN A 134 -23.64 -16.29 4.92
C ASN A 134 -22.31 -16.68 4.23
N CYS A 135 -21.53 -15.71 3.75
CA CYS A 135 -20.26 -15.93 3.06
C CYS A 135 -19.23 -14.91 3.53
N THR A 136 -17.97 -15.33 3.63
CA THR A 136 -16.84 -14.43 3.86
C THR A 136 -16.38 -13.86 2.54
N ASN A 137 -16.61 -12.57 2.31
CA ASN A 137 -16.10 -11.85 1.14
C ASN A 137 -14.66 -11.39 1.42
N ILE A 138 -13.68 -12.07 0.80
CA ILE A 138 -12.25 -11.85 1.04
C ILE A 138 -11.83 -10.43 0.65
N PHE A 139 -12.25 -9.93 -0.52
CA PHE A 139 -11.88 -8.60 -0.99
C PHE A 139 -12.47 -7.47 -0.12
N TYR A 140 -13.70 -7.66 0.35
CA TYR A 140 -14.36 -6.75 1.29
C TYR A 140 -13.60 -6.67 2.63
N GLU A 141 -13.32 -7.82 3.26
CA GLU A 141 -12.61 -7.85 4.55
C GLU A 141 -11.19 -7.31 4.41
N PHE A 142 -10.52 -7.58 3.28
CA PHE A 142 -9.21 -7.01 3.00
C PHE A 142 -9.25 -5.49 2.90
N SER A 143 -10.18 -4.93 2.11
CA SER A 143 -10.33 -3.48 1.95
C SER A 143 -10.70 -2.80 3.27
N LYS A 144 -11.53 -3.44 4.09
CA LYS A 144 -11.88 -3.00 5.44
C LYS A 144 -10.66 -2.95 6.36
N GLN A 145 -9.83 -4.00 6.40
CA GLN A 145 -8.60 -4.02 7.22
C GLN A 145 -7.57 -2.98 6.77
N LEU A 146 -7.55 -2.63 5.48
CA LEU A 146 -6.74 -1.54 4.94
C LEU A 146 -7.33 -0.13 5.23
N GLY A 147 -8.46 -0.03 5.92
CA GLY A 147 -9.11 1.23 6.28
C GLY A 147 -9.93 1.88 5.15
N LYS A 148 -10.24 1.14 4.09
CA LYS A 148 -11.00 1.57 2.91
C LYS A 148 -12.14 0.60 2.60
N SER A 149 -13.08 0.48 3.54
CA SER A 149 -14.22 -0.43 3.39
C SER A 149 -15.06 -0.11 2.15
N ILE A 150 -15.56 -1.16 1.50
CA ILE A 150 -16.38 -1.09 0.29
C ILE A 150 -17.86 -0.96 0.68
N SER A 151 -18.58 -0.09 -0.01
CA SER A 151 -20.03 0.06 0.13
C SER A 151 -20.76 -0.60 -1.03
N GLY A 152 -21.58 -1.62 -0.75
CA GLY A 152 -22.47 -2.23 -1.73
C GLY A 152 -21.79 -2.84 -2.95
N LYS A 153 -22.61 -3.33 -3.89
CA LYS A 153 -22.16 -3.86 -5.18
C LYS A 153 -22.03 -2.72 -6.19
N HIS A 154 -20.94 -2.67 -6.95
CA HIS A 154 -20.75 -1.69 -8.02
C HIS A 154 -19.70 -2.14 -9.04
N ILE A 155 -19.57 -1.36 -10.12
CA ILE A 155 -18.66 -1.63 -11.23
C ILE A 155 -17.44 -0.71 -11.14
N VAL A 156 -16.26 -1.25 -11.47
CA VAL A 156 -15.00 -0.51 -11.55
C VAL A 156 -14.33 -0.81 -12.89
N LYS A 157 -13.87 0.22 -13.59
CA LYS A 157 -13.13 0.06 -14.85
C LYS A 157 -11.68 -0.32 -14.59
N ILE A 158 -11.10 -1.12 -15.48
CA ILE A 158 -9.68 -1.52 -15.37
C ILE A 158 -8.75 -0.30 -15.45
N SER A 159 -9.08 0.70 -16.27
CA SER A 159 -8.29 1.94 -16.36
C SER A 159 -8.25 2.70 -15.02
N ASP A 160 -9.35 2.70 -14.25
CA ASP A 160 -9.39 3.31 -12.92
C ASP A 160 -8.50 2.54 -11.93
N ILE A 161 -8.56 1.20 -11.96
CA ILE A 161 -7.72 0.33 -11.11
C ILE A 161 -6.23 0.58 -11.39
N VAL A 162 -5.83 0.49 -12.66
CA VAL A 162 -4.45 0.72 -13.11
C VAL A 162 -3.97 2.12 -12.74
N SER A 163 -4.84 3.13 -12.88
CA SER A 163 -4.49 4.50 -12.57
C SER A 163 -4.10 4.69 -11.10
N ASP A 164 -4.60 3.85 -10.18
CA ASP A 164 -4.36 3.93 -8.73
C ASP A 164 -3.33 2.91 -8.20
N ILE A 165 -2.41 2.48 -9.08
CA ILE A 165 -1.24 1.69 -8.73
C ILE A 165 0.02 2.50 -9.11
N PRO A 166 0.73 3.14 -8.15
CA PRO A 166 1.86 4.00 -8.45
C PRO A 166 3.02 3.26 -9.11
N GLU A 167 3.18 1.96 -8.86
CA GLU A 167 4.19 1.10 -9.50
C GLU A 167 4.15 1.15 -11.03
N ILE A 168 2.94 1.22 -11.60
CA ILE A 168 2.69 1.11 -13.05
C ILE A 168 2.12 2.41 -13.64
N HIS A 169 1.97 3.45 -12.82
CA HIS A 169 1.24 4.64 -13.22
C HIS A 169 1.89 5.35 -14.41
N GLU A 170 3.21 5.50 -14.40
CA GLU A 170 3.93 6.18 -15.49
C GLU A 170 3.92 5.38 -16.79
N ILE A 171 4.03 4.04 -16.74
CA ILE A 171 3.91 3.21 -17.96
C ILE A 171 2.49 3.26 -18.51
N ALA A 172 1.47 3.20 -17.65
CA ALA A 172 0.07 3.34 -18.07
C ALA A 172 -0.20 4.70 -18.72
N PHE A 173 0.40 5.77 -18.21
CA PHE A 173 0.30 7.10 -18.81
C PHE A 173 1.02 7.17 -20.16
N THR A 174 2.23 6.61 -20.23
CA THR A 174 3.06 6.63 -21.44
C THR A 174 2.41 5.88 -22.60
N LEU A 175 1.72 4.78 -22.29
CA LEU A 175 0.95 3.98 -23.25
C LEU A 175 -0.44 4.57 -23.57
N GLY A 176 -0.80 5.74 -23.02
CA GLY A 176 -2.10 6.38 -23.28
C GLY A 176 -3.31 5.70 -22.63
N ILE A 177 -3.12 4.63 -21.84
CA ILE A 177 -4.19 3.93 -21.10
C ILE A 177 -4.84 4.86 -20.06
N ILE A 178 -4.05 5.75 -19.47
CA ILE A 178 -4.53 6.84 -18.64
C ILE A 178 -4.05 8.17 -19.21
N ASN A 179 -4.88 9.20 -19.08
CA ASN A 179 -4.63 10.49 -19.73
C ASN A 179 -4.03 11.56 -18.79
N LYS A 180 -3.91 11.28 -17.49
CA LYS A 180 -3.48 12.28 -16.49
C LYS A 180 -2.63 11.64 -15.40
N ARG A 181 -1.48 12.27 -15.13
CA ARG A 181 -0.68 11.98 -13.95
C ARG A 181 -1.39 12.44 -12.68
N LYS A 182 -1.26 11.68 -11.59
CA LYS A 182 -1.85 12.04 -10.29
C LYS A 182 -1.02 11.73 -9.05
N TYR A 183 0.13 11.09 -9.19
CA TYR A 183 1.02 10.80 -8.05
C TYR A 183 2.08 11.88 -7.90
N LEU A 184 1.93 12.71 -6.86
CA LEU A 184 2.91 13.73 -6.49
C LEU A 184 3.98 13.12 -5.58
N PRO A 185 5.26 13.06 -6.00
CA PRO A 185 6.34 12.64 -5.12
C PRO A 185 6.46 13.62 -3.95
N VAL A 186 6.56 13.11 -2.72
CA VAL A 186 6.73 13.94 -1.53
C VAL A 186 7.79 13.38 -0.59
N GLN A 187 8.43 14.28 0.16
CA GLN A 187 9.19 13.93 1.36
C GLN A 187 8.35 14.29 2.59
N ILE A 188 8.41 13.42 3.60
CA ILE A 188 7.70 13.57 4.87
C ILE A 188 8.74 13.61 5.98
N ASP A 189 8.80 14.70 6.72
CA ASP A 189 9.71 14.89 7.83
C ASP A 189 8.94 14.97 9.15
N PHE A 190 9.36 14.17 10.15
CA PHE A 190 8.95 14.34 11.53
C PHE A 190 9.94 15.28 12.22
N LEU A 191 9.43 16.33 12.84
CA LEU A 191 10.22 17.42 13.38
C LEU A 191 9.86 17.73 14.84
N THR A 192 10.83 18.19 15.60
CA THR A 192 10.66 18.72 16.95
C THR A 192 11.02 20.19 17.02
N ASN A 193 10.47 20.88 18.01
CA ASN A 193 10.98 22.21 18.37
C ASN A 193 12.32 22.12 19.09
N GLU A 194 13.00 23.26 19.24
CA GLU A 194 14.29 23.38 19.94
C GLU A 194 14.24 22.82 21.37
N ALA A 195 13.17 23.09 22.12
CA ALA A 195 12.96 22.56 23.46
C ALA A 195 12.67 21.04 23.51
N LYS A 196 12.50 20.38 22.36
CA LYS A 196 12.22 18.94 22.21
C LYS A 196 11.04 18.46 23.06
N ASP A 197 9.98 19.26 23.13
CA ASP A 197 8.75 18.94 23.87
C ASP A 197 7.51 18.90 22.98
N LYS A 198 7.65 19.20 21.68
CA LYS A 198 6.57 19.19 20.68
C LYS A 198 6.99 18.48 19.41
N LEU A 199 6.13 17.61 18.91
CA LEU A 199 6.28 16.86 17.66
C LEU A 199 5.31 17.43 16.61
N PHE A 200 5.80 17.64 15.41
CA PHE A 200 5.03 18.06 14.24
C PHE A 200 5.61 17.46 12.97
N THR A 201 4.95 17.67 11.84
CA THR A 201 5.40 17.10 10.56
C THR A 201 5.39 18.14 9.45
N GLU A 202 6.26 17.94 8.48
CA GLU A 202 6.27 18.67 7.22
C GLU A 202 6.15 17.71 6.04
N ILE A 203 5.37 18.11 5.03
CA ILE A 203 5.36 17.50 3.71
C ILE A 203 5.94 18.51 2.74
N ARG A 204 6.90 18.07 1.93
CA ARG A 204 7.55 18.90 0.91
C ARG A 204 7.57 18.21 -0.44
N PHE A 205 7.43 19.01 -1.48
CA PHE A 205 7.57 18.59 -2.87
C PHE A 205 8.10 19.73 -3.74
N LYS A 206 8.78 19.38 -4.82
CA LYS A 206 9.40 20.34 -5.73
C LYS A 206 8.36 21.08 -6.58
N LYS A 207 8.53 22.39 -6.80
CA LYS A 207 7.67 23.20 -7.68
C LYS A 207 7.72 22.77 -9.15
N GLU A 208 8.76 22.07 -9.59
CA GLU A 208 8.82 21.50 -10.96
C GLU A 208 7.62 20.60 -11.30
N ASN A 209 6.96 20.05 -10.27
CA ASN A 209 5.76 19.24 -10.43
C ASN A 209 4.53 20.06 -10.85
N ASP A 210 4.51 21.38 -10.63
CA ASP A 210 3.38 22.27 -10.96
C ASP A 210 3.07 22.24 -12.47
N ALA A 211 4.08 22.07 -13.31
CA ALA A 211 3.92 21.98 -14.76
C ALA A 211 3.32 20.65 -15.24
N ARG A 212 3.37 19.59 -14.41
CA ARG A 212 3.06 18.21 -14.82
C ARG A 212 1.88 17.59 -14.08
N LEU A 213 1.51 18.14 -12.93
CA LEU A 213 0.55 17.56 -12.00
C LEU A 213 -0.48 18.61 -11.54
N PRO A 214 -1.72 18.18 -11.20
CA PRO A 214 -2.75 19.07 -10.67
C PRO A 214 -2.49 19.38 -9.17
N ILE A 215 -1.42 20.12 -8.89
CA ILE A 215 -0.92 20.43 -7.54
C ILE A 215 -1.95 21.21 -6.71
N GLU A 216 -2.85 21.95 -7.34
CA GLU A 216 -3.95 22.64 -6.66
C GLU A 216 -4.87 21.66 -5.90
N LYS A 217 -4.85 20.37 -6.26
CA LYS A 217 -5.58 19.32 -5.53
C LYS A 217 -4.89 18.87 -4.25
N PHE A 218 -3.61 19.19 -4.04
CA PHE A 218 -2.89 18.82 -2.83
C PHE A 218 -3.55 19.41 -1.59
N TYR A 219 -3.75 20.72 -1.58
CA TYR A 219 -4.24 21.45 -0.41
C TYR A 219 -5.78 21.52 -0.34
N LYS A 220 -6.43 20.35 -0.39
CA LYS A 220 -7.89 20.18 -0.31
C LYS A 220 -8.29 19.19 0.81
N ASN A 221 -9.56 19.24 1.22
CA ASN A 221 -10.19 18.27 2.13
C ASN A 221 -9.37 18.05 3.43
N GLU A 222 -9.13 16.78 3.80
CA GLU A 222 -8.39 16.40 5.01
C GLU A 222 -6.99 17.02 5.08
N ARG A 223 -6.30 17.17 3.94
CA ARG A 223 -4.97 17.83 3.90
C ARG A 223 -5.04 19.31 4.24
N LYS A 224 -6.09 20.02 3.80
CA LYS A 224 -6.31 21.43 4.18
C LYS A 224 -6.64 21.60 5.66
N LYS A 225 -7.34 20.63 6.26
CA LYS A 225 -7.60 20.61 7.72
C LYS A 225 -6.33 20.31 8.51
N TYR A 226 -5.45 19.47 7.94
CA TYR A 226 -4.25 18.99 8.60
C TYR A 226 -3.09 19.97 8.52
N PHE A 227 -2.79 20.51 7.34
CA PHE A 227 -1.60 21.31 7.08
C PHE A 227 -1.88 22.82 7.04
N LYS A 228 -0.82 23.61 7.20
CA LYS A 228 -0.71 25.02 6.83
C LYS A 228 0.44 25.16 5.84
N LEU A 229 0.26 26.00 4.83
CA LEU A 229 1.35 26.39 3.95
C LEU A 229 2.40 27.15 4.78
N ARG A 230 3.64 26.68 4.74
CA ARG A 230 4.80 27.47 5.18
C ARG A 230 5.16 28.34 3.98
N ASP A 231 5.34 29.64 4.19
CA ASP A 231 5.72 30.56 3.11
C ASP A 231 6.86 29.94 2.29
N THR A 232 6.73 29.98 0.97
CA THR A 232 7.72 29.35 0.08
C THR A 232 9.07 30.02 0.32
N GLU A 233 9.98 29.34 1.01
CA GLU A 233 11.38 29.74 1.01
C GLU A 233 11.87 29.76 -0.45
N ASP A 234 12.79 30.66 -0.77
CA ASP A 234 13.33 30.92 -2.12
C ASP A 234 14.00 29.69 -2.79
N ASN A 235 14.04 28.56 -2.10
CA ASN A 235 14.66 27.30 -2.52
C ASN A 235 13.83 26.49 -3.52
N GLY A 236 12.65 26.97 -3.95
CA GLY A 236 11.88 26.34 -5.04
C GLY A 236 11.01 25.13 -4.66
N ASP A 237 10.89 24.80 -3.37
CA ASP A 237 9.99 23.75 -2.88
C ASP A 237 8.68 24.32 -2.31
N SER A 238 7.62 23.52 -2.35
CA SER A 238 6.36 23.76 -1.64
C SER A 238 6.36 22.97 -0.34
N ILE A 239 6.26 23.66 0.81
CA ILE A 239 6.35 23.06 2.14
C ILE A 239 5.06 23.28 2.92
N TYR A 240 4.50 22.20 3.46
CA TYR A 240 3.27 22.20 4.24
C TYR A 240 3.51 21.60 5.62
N ARG A 241 3.26 22.37 6.69
CA ARG A 241 3.48 21.95 8.08
C ARG A 241 2.18 21.58 8.76
N SER A 242 2.17 20.56 9.62
CA SER A 242 0.99 20.21 10.41
C SER A 242 0.51 21.40 11.25
N SER A 243 -0.79 21.68 11.19
CA SER A 243 -1.46 22.78 11.89
C SER A 243 -1.30 22.72 13.41
N LYS A 244 -1.21 21.50 13.96
CA LYS A 244 -1.03 21.25 15.38
C LYS A 244 0.41 20.80 15.64
N ARG A 245 0.96 21.29 16.75
CA ARG A 245 2.20 20.79 17.37
C ARG A 245 1.80 19.98 18.59
N LYS A 246 2.13 18.70 18.62
CA LYS A 246 1.66 17.77 19.67
C LYS A 246 2.71 17.71 20.78
N LYS A 247 2.34 18.12 22.00
CA LYS A 247 3.24 18.00 23.16
C LYS A 247 3.58 16.54 23.41
N TYR A 248 4.83 16.24 23.72
CA TYR A 248 5.29 14.90 24.04
C TYR A 248 6.28 14.88 25.22
N THR A 249 6.43 13.70 25.80
CA THR A 249 7.53 13.28 26.67
C THR A 249 8.14 12.02 26.07
N GLN A 250 9.31 11.58 26.53
CA GLN A 250 9.92 10.34 26.02
C GLN A 250 8.97 9.13 26.19
N ASP A 251 8.25 9.05 27.32
CA ASP A 251 7.33 7.95 27.60
C ASP A 251 6.12 7.91 26.66
N ASN A 252 5.58 9.08 26.29
CA ASN A 252 4.37 9.14 25.46
C ASN A 252 4.65 9.31 23.96
N PHE A 253 5.92 9.48 23.56
CA PHE A 253 6.33 9.67 22.17
C PHE A 253 5.76 8.58 21.23
N PRO A 254 5.84 7.27 21.53
CA PRO A 254 5.30 6.24 20.64
C PRO A 254 3.80 6.39 20.38
N ARG A 255 3.03 6.76 21.41
CA ARG A 255 1.59 7.02 21.28
C ARG A 255 1.32 8.23 20.40
N ILE A 256 2.06 9.32 20.56
CA ILE A 256 1.91 10.53 19.74
C ILE A 256 2.27 10.22 18.28
N TYR A 257 3.38 9.51 18.05
CA TYR A 257 3.80 9.05 16.72
C TYR A 257 2.72 8.18 16.06
N SER A 258 2.21 7.16 16.76
CA SER A 258 1.14 6.28 16.24
C SER A 258 -0.11 7.08 15.86
N ASN A 259 -0.49 8.06 16.68
CA ASN A 259 -1.63 8.94 16.38
C ASN A 259 -1.40 9.79 15.12
N ILE A 260 -0.20 10.33 14.92
CA ILE A 260 0.15 11.04 13.68
C ILE A 260 0.08 10.09 12.49
N CYS A 261 0.63 8.87 12.59
CA CYS A 261 0.57 7.89 11.52
C CYS A 261 -0.88 7.53 11.14
N LYS A 262 -1.78 7.38 12.11
CA LYS A 262 -3.22 7.18 11.89
C LYS A 262 -3.90 8.35 11.19
N GLU A 263 -3.49 9.58 11.49
CA GLU A 263 -3.96 10.77 10.76
C GLU A 263 -3.45 10.75 9.31
N TYR A 264 -2.18 10.39 9.10
CA TYR A 264 -1.55 10.30 7.78
C TYR A 264 -2.21 9.25 6.86
N LYS A 265 -2.71 8.14 7.40
CA LYS A 265 -3.50 7.15 6.64
C LYS A 265 -4.73 7.77 5.93
N LYS A 266 -5.21 8.94 6.38
CA LYS A 266 -6.35 9.67 5.78
C LYS A 266 -5.93 10.69 4.71
N LEU A 267 -4.63 10.93 4.53
CA LEU A 267 -4.11 12.00 3.67
C LEU A 267 -3.85 11.55 2.21
N GLY A 268 -4.13 10.29 1.88
CA GLY A 268 -3.93 9.75 0.53
C GLY A 268 -2.45 9.62 0.16
N ILE A 269 -1.61 9.26 1.14
CA ILE A 269 -0.19 8.99 0.95
C ILE A 269 -0.05 7.49 0.66
N GLU A 270 0.44 7.19 -0.53
CA GLU A 270 0.84 5.86 -0.96
C GLU A 270 2.35 5.73 -0.89
N MET A 271 2.84 4.49 -0.83
CA MET A 271 4.27 4.21 -0.80
C MET A 271 4.70 3.33 -1.96
N LEU A 272 5.91 3.54 -2.44
CA LEU A 272 6.57 2.68 -3.41
C LEU A 272 7.87 2.18 -2.80
N LEU A 273 8.05 0.86 -2.71
CA LEU A 273 9.32 0.30 -2.25
C LEU A 273 10.35 0.39 -3.38
N THR A 274 11.52 0.94 -3.07
CA THR A 274 12.66 1.03 -3.98
C THR A 274 13.88 0.40 -3.32
N ARG A 275 15.01 0.39 -4.04
CA ARG A 275 16.30 -0.05 -3.48
C ARG A 275 16.78 0.83 -2.33
N ASP A 276 16.34 2.09 -2.28
CA ASP A 276 16.68 3.04 -1.22
C ASP A 276 15.67 3.07 -0.07
N GLY A 277 14.70 2.15 -0.09
CA GLY A 277 13.59 2.08 0.87
C GLY A 277 12.30 2.65 0.27
N TYR A 278 11.39 3.07 1.16
CA TYR A 278 10.06 3.54 0.76
C TYR A 278 10.09 5.02 0.35
N ASN A 279 9.63 5.28 -0.87
CA ASN A 279 9.30 6.61 -1.36
C ASN A 279 7.81 6.89 -1.18
N TYR A 280 7.46 8.14 -0.89
CA TYR A 280 6.08 8.54 -0.63
C TYR A 280 5.52 9.32 -1.81
N TYR A 281 4.28 9.00 -2.17
CA TYR A 281 3.54 9.69 -3.20
C TYR A 281 2.18 10.08 -2.66
N VAL A 282 1.73 11.26 -2.99
CA VAL A 282 0.40 11.71 -2.66
C VAL A 282 -0.48 11.57 -3.89
N ASN A 283 -1.56 10.79 -3.74
CA ASN A 283 -2.54 10.66 -4.80
C ASN A 283 -3.43 11.92 -4.85
N LEU A 284 -3.28 12.72 -5.91
CA LEU A 284 -4.00 13.97 -6.11
C LEU A 284 -5.46 13.75 -6.56
N LYS A 285 -5.82 12.52 -6.96
CA LYS A 285 -7.18 12.12 -7.35
C LYS A 285 -7.46 10.71 -6.84
N PRO A 286 -7.55 10.53 -5.51
CA PRO A 286 -7.67 9.21 -4.92
C PRO A 286 -9.02 8.58 -5.28
N ASN A 287 -8.99 7.28 -5.56
CA ASN A 287 -10.18 6.45 -5.68
C ASN A 287 -10.60 5.90 -4.29
N PRO A 288 -11.72 5.15 -4.17
CA PRO A 288 -12.18 4.67 -2.88
C PRO A 288 -11.34 3.49 -2.34
N TYR A 289 -10.43 2.94 -3.13
CA TYR A 289 -9.65 1.75 -2.81
C TYR A 289 -8.27 2.10 -2.26
N HIS A 290 -7.76 1.20 -1.42
CA HIS A 290 -6.35 1.22 -1.03
C HIS A 290 -5.49 0.66 -2.19
N GLN A 291 -4.26 1.15 -2.36
CA GLN A 291 -3.33 0.68 -3.40
C GLN A 291 -3.22 -0.86 -3.47
N LEU A 292 -3.02 -1.52 -2.33
CA LEU A 292 -2.96 -2.99 -2.27
C LEU A 292 -4.24 -3.68 -2.76
N ALA A 293 -5.41 -3.09 -2.52
CA ALA A 293 -6.66 -3.61 -3.06
C ALA A 293 -6.71 -3.46 -4.60
N ASN A 294 -6.22 -2.33 -5.14
CA ASN A 294 -6.09 -2.16 -6.60
C ASN A 294 -5.14 -3.19 -7.22
N ILE A 295 -4.01 -3.49 -6.58
CA ILE A 295 -3.09 -4.55 -7.03
C ILE A 295 -3.78 -5.91 -7.07
N LEU A 296 -4.54 -6.27 -6.02
CA LEU A 296 -5.28 -7.53 -5.99
C LEU A 296 -6.36 -7.60 -7.07
N MET A 297 -7.06 -6.49 -7.35
CA MET A 297 -8.03 -6.42 -8.46
C MET A 297 -7.36 -6.56 -9.83
N ALA A 298 -6.23 -5.90 -10.06
CA ALA A 298 -5.48 -6.01 -11.31
C ALA A 298 -4.99 -7.45 -11.55
N ALA A 299 -4.45 -8.09 -10.52
CA ALA A 299 -4.05 -9.49 -10.60
C ALA A 299 -5.24 -10.43 -10.85
N PHE A 300 -6.38 -10.21 -10.15
CA PHE A 300 -7.61 -10.98 -10.38
C PHE A 300 -8.10 -10.85 -11.82
N TYR A 301 -8.15 -9.63 -12.34
CA TYR A 301 -8.56 -9.36 -13.71
C TYR A 301 -7.73 -10.18 -14.69
N MET A 302 -6.41 -10.07 -14.60
CA MET A 302 -5.49 -10.78 -15.49
C MET A 302 -5.57 -12.30 -15.35
N GLY A 303 -5.64 -12.79 -14.11
CA GLY A 303 -5.80 -14.23 -13.85
C GLY A 303 -7.15 -14.78 -14.32
N THR A 304 -8.18 -13.95 -14.43
CA THR A 304 -9.52 -14.30 -14.93
C THR A 304 -9.56 -14.29 -16.44
N LEU A 305 -9.02 -13.26 -17.10
CA LEU A 305 -8.90 -13.22 -18.55
C LEU A 305 -8.14 -14.44 -19.08
N ALA A 306 -6.98 -14.72 -18.47
CA ALA A 306 -6.12 -15.86 -18.81
C ALA A 306 -6.83 -17.22 -18.83
N ARG A 307 -7.89 -17.38 -18.00
CA ARG A 307 -8.63 -18.64 -17.86
C ARG A 307 -9.92 -18.67 -18.68
N TYR A 308 -10.61 -17.53 -18.80
CA TYR A 308 -12.00 -17.52 -19.24
C TYR A 308 -12.26 -16.66 -20.49
N ARG A 309 -11.29 -15.85 -20.92
CA ARG A 309 -11.39 -14.96 -22.09
C ARG A 309 -10.18 -15.12 -23.01
N PRO A 310 -10.02 -16.26 -23.71
CA PRO A 310 -8.85 -16.52 -24.54
C PRO A 310 -8.67 -15.50 -25.67
N THR A 311 -9.76 -15.08 -26.33
CA THR A 311 -9.71 -14.07 -27.41
C THR A 311 -9.21 -12.71 -26.90
N LYS A 312 -9.79 -12.19 -25.80
CA LYS A 312 -9.36 -10.93 -25.20
C LYS A 312 -7.94 -11.01 -24.65
N THR A 313 -7.57 -12.16 -24.10
CA THR A 313 -6.19 -12.42 -23.66
C THR A 313 -5.23 -12.33 -24.83
N GLN A 314 -5.54 -12.94 -25.97
CA GLN A 314 -4.70 -12.88 -27.16
C GLN A 314 -4.57 -11.45 -27.68
N GLU A 315 -5.68 -10.69 -27.75
CA GLU A 315 -5.70 -9.27 -28.13
C GLU A 315 -4.77 -8.44 -27.23
N ILE A 316 -4.85 -8.62 -25.91
CA ILE A 316 -4.00 -7.90 -24.96
C ILE A 316 -2.53 -8.29 -25.12
N LEU A 317 -2.24 -9.58 -25.30
CA LEU A 317 -0.86 -10.08 -25.37
C LEU A 317 -0.18 -9.74 -26.71
N SER A 318 -0.92 -9.51 -27.78
CA SER A 318 -0.39 -9.08 -29.08
C SER A 318 -0.45 -7.56 -29.31
N GLY A 319 -1.11 -6.81 -28.42
CA GLY A 319 -1.37 -5.39 -28.58
C GLY A 319 -0.59 -4.47 -27.64
N GLU A 320 -0.99 -3.19 -27.65
CA GLU A 320 -0.35 -2.09 -26.90
C GLU A 320 -0.47 -2.22 -25.38
N MET A 321 -1.40 -3.06 -24.89
CA MET A 321 -1.57 -3.32 -23.46
C MET A 321 -0.54 -4.32 -22.90
N TYR A 322 0.17 -5.08 -23.75
CA TYR A 322 1.11 -6.10 -23.30
C TYR A 322 2.19 -5.58 -22.34
N PRO A 323 2.89 -4.45 -22.62
CA PRO A 323 3.93 -3.95 -21.72
C PRO A 323 3.39 -3.59 -20.34
N LEU A 324 2.19 -2.98 -20.26
CA LEU A 324 1.54 -2.67 -19.00
C LEU A 324 1.20 -3.95 -18.21
N MET A 325 0.67 -4.96 -18.89
CA MET A 325 0.30 -6.23 -18.26
C MET A 325 1.52 -7.01 -17.76
N SER A 326 2.61 -6.99 -18.54
CA SER A 326 3.88 -7.53 -18.11
C SER A 326 4.37 -6.82 -16.85
N GLU A 327 4.36 -5.48 -16.83
CA GLU A 327 4.82 -4.69 -15.68
C GLU A 327 3.99 -4.96 -14.41
N ILE A 328 2.66 -5.10 -14.55
CA ILE A 328 1.78 -5.47 -13.43
C ILE A 328 2.23 -6.79 -12.80
N ILE A 329 2.53 -7.79 -13.62
CA ILE A 329 2.83 -9.14 -13.16
C ILE A 329 4.28 -9.28 -12.66
N GLU A 330 5.23 -8.48 -13.16
CA GLU A 330 6.61 -8.49 -12.68
C GLU A 330 6.81 -7.64 -11.40
N THR A 331 6.17 -6.47 -11.31
CA THR A 331 6.48 -5.48 -10.27
C THR A 331 5.51 -5.53 -9.08
N CYS A 332 4.21 -5.62 -9.34
CA CYS A 332 3.20 -5.50 -8.28
C CYS A 332 3.24 -6.63 -7.24
N PRO A 333 3.46 -7.92 -7.59
CA PRO A 333 3.50 -9.00 -6.60
C PRO A 333 4.57 -8.79 -5.52
N LYS A 334 5.76 -8.35 -5.92
CA LYS A 334 6.85 -8.06 -4.98
C LYS A 334 6.49 -6.89 -4.07
N GLN A 335 5.94 -5.81 -4.61
CA GLN A 335 5.49 -4.65 -3.82
C GLN A 335 4.42 -5.04 -2.81
N PHE A 336 3.45 -5.85 -3.25
CA PHE A 336 2.38 -6.38 -2.42
C PHE A 336 2.94 -7.24 -1.29
N LEU A 337 3.86 -8.16 -1.59
CA LEU A 337 4.50 -9.04 -0.61
C LEU A 337 5.17 -8.26 0.52
N TYR A 338 6.09 -7.36 0.21
CA TYR A 338 6.82 -6.61 1.24
C TYR A 338 5.87 -5.77 2.11
N LYS A 339 4.87 -5.13 1.50
CA LYS A 339 3.89 -4.31 2.22
C LYS A 339 2.99 -5.16 3.12
N ILE A 340 2.50 -6.31 2.65
CA ILE A 340 1.66 -7.21 3.47
C ILE A 340 2.45 -7.83 4.62
N VAL A 341 3.69 -8.26 4.39
CA VAL A 341 4.54 -8.78 5.48
C VAL A 341 4.80 -7.67 6.50
N SER A 342 5.07 -6.44 6.05
CA SER A 342 5.26 -5.29 6.94
C SER A 342 4.00 -4.98 7.77
N LEU A 343 2.83 -4.97 7.13
CA LEU A 343 1.54 -4.80 7.82
C LEU A 343 1.22 -5.94 8.80
N SER A 344 1.57 -7.18 8.46
CA SER A 344 1.27 -8.35 9.30
C SER A 344 2.17 -8.43 10.54
N THR A 345 3.43 -8.01 10.40
CA THR A 345 4.46 -8.14 11.44
C THR A 345 4.71 -6.84 12.22
N SER A 346 4.02 -5.76 11.85
CA SER A 346 4.30 -4.40 12.31
C SER A 346 5.77 -3.97 12.20
N SER A 347 6.47 -4.53 11.21
CA SER A 347 7.88 -4.29 10.92
C SER A 347 8.02 -3.58 9.58
N ILE A 348 9.15 -2.92 9.33
CA ILE A 348 9.37 -2.20 8.07
C ILE A 348 10.25 -3.05 7.16
N CYS A 349 9.65 -3.98 6.41
CA CYS A 349 10.40 -4.86 5.51
C CYS A 349 10.85 -4.10 4.26
N ALA A 350 12.12 -4.18 3.90
CA ALA A 350 12.67 -3.51 2.72
C ALA A 350 13.70 -4.39 2.00
N VAL A 351 13.94 -4.08 0.72
CA VAL A 351 14.90 -4.82 -0.11
C VAL A 351 16.33 -4.47 0.34
N PRO A 352 17.23 -5.46 0.54
CA PRO A 352 18.64 -5.21 0.78
C PRO A 352 19.29 -4.52 -0.42
N LYS A 353 20.13 -3.51 -0.16
CA LYS A 353 20.82 -2.74 -1.22
C LYS A 353 21.71 -3.61 -2.13
N ALA A 354 22.22 -4.74 -1.62
CA ALA A 354 23.13 -5.62 -2.32
C ALA A 354 22.48 -6.51 -3.40
N LYS A 355 21.15 -6.55 -3.52
CA LYS A 355 20.46 -7.31 -4.58
C LYS A 355 20.48 -6.49 -5.88
N ILE A 356 21.52 -6.70 -6.70
CA ILE A 356 21.77 -6.03 -7.99
C ILE A 356 20.87 -6.59 -9.07
#